data_AF-A0A7C7BMM7-F1
#
_entry.id   AF-A0A7C7BMM7-F1
#
_cell.length_a   1.000
_cell.length_b   1.000
_cell.length_c   1.000
_cell.angle_alpha   90.00
_cell.angle_beta   90.00
_cell.angle_gamma   90.00
#
_symmetry.space_group_name_H-M   'P 1'
#
loop_
_entity.id
_entity.type
_entity.pdbx_description
1 polymer ?
#
loop_
_entity_poly.entity_id
_entity_poly.type
_entity_poly.pdbx_seq_one_letter_code
_entity_poly.pdbx_strand_id
1 'polypeptide(L)' 'GLSLCKRIIENYHGGKIFVKGSEVGKGTTFRIVLKK' A
#
# COMPACT_ATOMS: atom_id res chain seq x y z
N GLY A 1 6.36 9.92 0.03
CA GLY A 1 6.62 8.49 0.25
C GLY A 1 5.51 7.62 -0.29
N LEU A 2 4.33 7.65 0.34
CA LEU A 2 3.20 6.78 0.00
C LEU A 2 2.72 6.93 -1.47
N SER A 3 2.74 8.15 -2.01
CA SER A 3 2.43 8.41 -3.42
C SER A 3 3.36 7.67 -4.39
N LEU A 4 4.67 7.65 -4.11
CA LEU A 4 5.64 6.92 -4.90
C LEU A 4 5.43 5.41 -4.78
N CYS A 5 5.26 4.88 -3.57
CA CYS A 5 4.96 3.46 -3.35
C CYS A 5 3.68 3.05 -4.09
N LYS A 6 2.63 3.86 -4.04
CA LYS A 6 1.39 3.60 -4.77
C LYS A 6 1.63 3.51 -6.27
N ARG A 7 2.39 4.46 -6.83
CA ARG A 7 2.77 4.44 -8.25
C ARG A 7 3.56 3.18 -8.62
N ILE A 8 4.48 2.75 -7.74
CA ILE A 8 5.30 1.55 -7.99
C ILE A 8 4.45 0.28 -7.99
N ILE A 9 3.61 0.11 -6.97
CA ILE A 9 2.78 -1.07 -6.83
C ILE A 9 1.72 -1.14 -7.92
N GLU A 10 0.98 -0.04 -8.15
CA GLU A 10 -0.17 -0.04 -9.06
C GLU A 10 0.26 0.07 -10.53
N ASN A 11 1.13 1.01 -10.88
CA ASN A 11 1.43 1.32 -12.29
C ASN A 11 2.54 0.43 -12.86
N TYR A 12 3.57 0.10 -12.09
CA TYR A 12 4.69 -0.70 -12.60
C TYR A 12 4.52 -2.21 -12.36
N HIS A 13 3.86 -2.62 -11.28
CA HIS A 13 3.72 -4.04 -10.92
C HIS A 13 2.28 -4.56 -11.04
N GLY A 14 1.32 -3.73 -11.45
CA GLY A 14 -0.10 -4.12 -11.60
C GLY A 14 -0.75 -4.64 -10.30
N GLY A 15 -0.12 -4.37 -9.16
CA GLY A 15 -0.57 -4.75 -7.84
C GLY A 15 -1.57 -3.75 -7.26
N LYS A 16 -1.87 -3.90 -5.97
CA LYS A 16 -2.73 -3.00 -5.19
C LYS A 16 -2.14 -2.73 -3.83
N ILE A 17 -2.27 -1.50 -3.35
CA ILE A 17 -1.91 -1.09 -1.99
C ILE A 17 -3.13 -0.48 -1.29
N PHE A 18 -3.38 -0.85 -0.05
CA PHE A 18 -4.49 -0.32 0.75
C PHE A 18 -4.19 -0.36 2.24
N VAL A 19 -4.95 0.38 3.05
CA VAL A 19 -4.83 0.36 4.51
C VAL A 19 -5.48 -0.93 5.03
N LYS A 20 -4.69 -1.75 5.73
CA LYS A 20 -5.19 -2.94 6.42
C LYS A 20 -5.85 -2.57 7.76
N GLY A 21 -5.30 -1.57 8.43
CA GLY A 21 -5.80 -1.06 9.70
C GLY A 21 -5.06 0.21 10.09
N SER A 22 -5.75 1.10 10.80
CA SER A 22 -5.17 2.33 11.33
C SER A 22 -5.80 2.61 12.69
N GLU A 23 -4.97 2.82 13.70
CA GLU A 23 -5.40 3.14 15.06
C GLU A 23 -4.63 4.37 15.56
N VAL A 24 -5.37 5.32 16.13
CA VAL A 24 -4.80 6.56 16.69
C VAL A 24 -3.83 6.22 17.81
N GLY A 25 -2.61 6.76 17.73
CA GLY A 25 -1.55 6.48 18.71
C GLY A 25 -0.82 5.13 18.55
N LYS A 26 -1.27 4.24 17.66
CA LYS A 26 -0.61 2.95 17.38
C LYS A 26 -0.01 2.87 15.97
N GLY A 27 -0.56 3.63 15.03
CA GLY A 27 -0.04 3.74 13.67
C GLY A 27 -0.95 3.11 12.62
N THR A 28 -0.43 3.03 11.38
CA THR A 28 -1.16 2.54 10.21
C THR A 28 -0.42 1.39 9.57
N THR A 29 -1.13 0.29 9.32
CA THR A 29 -0.63 -0.87 8.59
C THR A 29 -1.17 -0.86 7.17
N PHE A 30 -0.28 -0.91 6.18
CA PHE A 30 -0.65 -1.07 4.77
C PHE A 30 -0.51 -2.52 4.33
N ARG A 31 -1.38 -2.97 3.43
CA ARG A 31 -1.29 -4.27 2.77
C ARG A 31 -1.08 -4.07 1.28
N ILE A 32 -0.17 -4.87 0.73
CA ILE A 32 0.21 -4.87 -0.67
C ILE A 32 -0.11 -6.24 -1.25
N VAL A 33 -0.77 -6.26 -2.40
CA VAL A 33 -1.06 -7.47 -3.18
C VAL A 33 -0.41 -7.30 -4.54
N LEU A 34 0.51 -8.20 -4.89
CA LEU A 34 1.16 -8.23 -6.20
C LEU A 34 0.48 -9.30 -7.07
N LYS A 35 0.34 -9.03 -8.37
CA LYS A 35 -0.09 -10.04 -9.33
C LYS A 35 1.13 -10.88 -9.75
N LYS A 36 0.93 -12.18 -9.93
CA LYS A 36 1.95 -13.10 -10.43
C LYS A 36 2.23 -12.85 -11.91
#